data_AF-X0XY93-F1
#
_entry.id   AF-X0XY93-F1
#
_cell.length_a   1.000
_cell.length_b   1.000
_cell.length_c   1.000
_cell.angle_alpha   90.00
_cell.angle_beta   90.00
_cell.angle_gamma   90.00
#
_symmetry.space_group_name_H-M   'P 1'
#
loop_
_entity.id
_entity.type
_entity.pdbx_description
1 polymer ?
#
loop_
_entity_poly.entity_id
_entity_poly.type
_entity_poly.pdbx_seq_one_letter_code
_entity_poly.pdbx_strand_id
1 'polypeptide(L)'
;MDLKKIISQGESETVEFKKSLSESKETIKTISAFANTKGGTPPYKRVGKSTLRMCKDEYERLILEKHKDKLYFDSQICKEAILGDIDKEKIKWFLKKAKAERNLNIDYSTSSVEALKRLNLLIDNKPTNTAILMFGKNPQRFFIQSEIRCARFKGMKAVKPFIDMKVIEGSVYEQIDQAEKFILFNIKKAAWIEQGKIERQEKWEYPPDAIREAIINAIAHRDYNSSANVHISIFDDRVEIWNPGKLPP
;
A
#
# COMPACT_ATOMS: atom_id res chain seq x y z
N MET A 1 -9.66 -21.53 6.37
CA MET A 1 -10.94 -20.83 6.11
C MET A 1 -11.29 -21.04 4.66
N ASP A 2 -12.48 -21.59 4.37
CA ASP A 2 -12.91 -21.84 2.99
C ASP A 2 -13.57 -20.57 2.42
N LEU A 3 -12.79 -19.78 1.68
CA LEU A 3 -13.21 -18.53 1.07
C LEU A 3 -14.44 -18.70 0.16
N LYS A 4 -14.58 -19.84 -0.53
CA LYS A 4 -15.73 -20.09 -1.41
C LYS A 4 -17.02 -20.21 -0.62
N LYS A 5 -16.95 -20.78 0.59
CA LYS A 5 -18.09 -20.92 1.50
C LYS A 5 -18.51 -19.59 2.11
N ILE A 6 -17.56 -18.68 2.38
CA ILE A 6 -17.86 -17.34 2.91
C ILE A 6 -18.49 -16.46 1.83
N ILE A 7 -17.98 -16.50 0.60
CA ILE A 7 -18.54 -15.73 -0.53
C ILE A 7 -19.97 -16.18 -0.86
N SER A 8 -20.27 -17.48 -0.80
CA SER A 8 -21.62 -17.98 -1.06
C SER A 8 -22.64 -17.68 0.05
N GLN A 9 -22.17 -17.34 1.26
CA GLN A 9 -23.01 -17.06 2.42
C GLN A 9 -23.45 -15.59 2.54
N GLY A 10 -22.88 -14.68 1.75
CA GLY A 10 -23.27 -13.27 1.78
C GLY A 10 -22.65 -12.49 2.95
N GLU A 11 -23.04 -11.22 3.08
CA GLU A 11 -22.67 -10.38 4.24
C GLU A 11 -23.38 -10.87 5.51
N SER A 12 -22.76 -10.68 6.66
CA SER A 12 -23.25 -11.08 7.98
C SER A 12 -22.79 -10.13 9.07
N GLU A 13 -23.24 -10.33 10.31
CA GLU A 13 -22.80 -9.55 11.49
C GLU A 13 -21.28 -9.60 11.73
N THR A 14 -20.55 -10.52 11.10
CA THR A 14 -19.09 -10.69 11.21
C THR A 14 -18.36 -10.69 9.86
N VAL A 15 -19.05 -10.43 8.74
CA VAL A 15 -18.49 -10.45 7.38
C VAL A 15 -19.13 -9.33 6.56
N GLU A 16 -18.34 -8.37 6.09
CA GLU A 16 -18.81 -7.27 5.23
C GLU A 16 -17.97 -7.26 3.94
N PHE A 17 -18.61 -7.15 2.78
CA PHE A 17 -17.93 -7.15 1.49
C PHE A 17 -17.71 -5.72 1.03
N LYS A 18 -16.43 -5.32 0.94
CA LYS A 18 -16.05 -4.01 0.39
C LYS A 18 -15.62 -4.14 -1.06
N LYS A 19 -16.12 -3.24 -1.90
CA LYS A 19 -15.68 -3.10 -3.30
C LYS A 19 -14.25 -2.55 -3.40
N SER A 20 -13.76 -1.84 -2.39
CA SER A 20 -12.40 -1.30 -2.30
C SER A 20 -11.98 -1.10 -0.84
N LEU A 21 -10.70 -1.37 -0.52
CA LEU A 21 -10.11 -1.19 0.81
C LEU A 21 -9.60 0.25 1.06
N SER A 22 -9.61 1.10 0.03
CA SER A 22 -9.05 2.46 0.08
C SER A 22 -9.96 3.51 0.77
N GLU A 23 -11.18 3.13 1.14
CA GLU A 23 -12.11 4.03 1.82
C GLU A 23 -11.91 3.97 3.34
N SER A 24 -10.97 4.78 3.84
CA SER A 24 -10.62 4.86 5.27
C SER A 24 -11.82 5.15 6.17
N LYS A 25 -12.78 5.98 5.72
CA LYS A 25 -14.04 6.26 6.46
C LYS A 25 -14.96 5.05 6.56
N GLU A 26 -15.11 4.27 5.49
CA GLU A 26 -15.96 3.10 5.50
C GLU A 26 -15.34 1.96 6.30
N THR A 27 -14.02 1.79 6.19
CA THR A 27 -13.26 0.79 6.94
C THR A 27 -13.37 1.06 8.44
N ILE A 28 -13.19 2.32 8.89
CA ILE A 28 -13.36 2.71 10.30
C ILE A 28 -14.80 2.47 10.78
N LYS A 29 -15.81 2.77 9.96
CA LYS A 29 -17.23 2.49 10.30
C LYS A 29 -17.51 1.00 10.44
N THR A 30 -16.98 0.20 9.52
CA THR A 30 -17.12 -1.26 9.48
C THR A 30 -16.48 -1.90 10.70
N ILE A 31 -15.26 -1.47 11.04
CA ILE A 31 -14.57 -1.95 12.21
C ILE A 31 -15.26 -1.50 13.50
N SER A 32 -15.72 -0.25 13.57
CA SER A 32 -16.54 0.24 14.69
C SER A 32 -17.82 -0.57 14.85
N ALA A 33 -18.45 -0.99 13.75
CA ALA A 33 -19.63 -1.86 13.79
C ALA A 33 -19.28 -3.25 14.35
N PHE A 34 -18.22 -3.89 13.84
CA PHE A 34 -17.78 -5.22 14.31
C PHE A 34 -17.32 -5.25 15.77
N ALA A 35 -16.63 -4.20 16.23
CA ALA A 35 -16.26 -4.05 17.63
C ALA A 35 -17.48 -3.98 18.56
N ASN A 36 -18.62 -3.46 18.06
CA ASN A 36 -19.83 -3.26 18.85
C ASN A 36 -20.83 -4.44 18.77
N THR A 37 -20.76 -5.29 17.75
CA THR A 37 -21.80 -6.33 17.54
C THR A 37 -21.51 -7.63 18.28
N LYS A 38 -20.30 -8.22 18.24
CA LYS A 38 -19.99 -9.48 18.96
C LYS A 38 -18.50 -9.72 19.27
N GLY A 39 -17.78 -8.76 19.87
CA GLY A 39 -16.40 -9.06 20.31
C GLY A 39 -15.53 -7.95 20.93
N GLY A 40 -15.91 -6.69 20.86
CA GLY A 40 -15.18 -5.62 21.57
C GLY A 40 -15.72 -5.43 22.98
N THR A 41 -14.87 -5.55 24.00
CA THR A 41 -15.19 -4.98 25.32
C THR A 41 -15.39 -3.47 25.17
N PRO A 42 -16.46 -2.87 25.73
CA PRO A 42 -16.63 -1.43 25.69
C PRO A 42 -15.40 -0.72 26.24
N PRO A 43 -14.86 0.31 25.59
CA PRO A 43 -13.72 1.04 26.13
C PRO A 43 -14.14 1.75 27.43
N TYR A 44 -13.29 1.68 28.45
CA TYR A 44 -13.49 2.33 29.73
C TYR A 44 -12.37 3.34 30.01
N LYS A 45 -12.72 4.46 30.63
CA LYS A 45 -11.77 5.45 31.15
C LYS A 45 -11.90 5.59 32.65
N ARG A 46 -10.77 5.79 33.34
CA ARG A 46 -10.76 6.08 34.77
C ARG A 46 -10.87 7.58 34.99
N VAL A 47 -11.90 8.02 35.70
CA VAL A 47 -12.09 9.42 36.11
C VAL A 47 -12.11 9.45 37.62
N GLY A 48 -11.01 9.92 38.22
CA GLY A 48 -10.80 9.88 39.66
C GLY A 48 -10.82 8.45 40.22
N LYS A 49 -11.78 8.15 41.11
CA LYS A 49 -11.96 6.83 41.72
C LYS A 49 -12.85 5.88 40.93
N SER A 50 -13.51 6.34 39.85
CA SER A 50 -14.52 5.57 39.14
C SER A 50 -14.09 5.19 37.72
N THR A 51 -14.57 4.05 37.24
CA THR A 51 -14.37 3.58 35.86
C THR A 51 -15.66 3.82 35.07
N LEU A 52 -15.60 4.65 34.04
CA LEU A 52 -16.73 5.03 33.21
C LEU A 52 -16.59 4.45 31.81
N ARG A 53 -17.70 4.02 31.22
CA ARG A 53 -17.75 3.66 29.80
C ARG A 53 -17.45 4.91 28.97
N MET A 54 -16.53 4.79 28.04
CA MET A 54 -16.15 5.87 27.12
C MET A 54 -17.20 5.99 26.01
N CYS A 55 -17.58 7.21 25.66
CA CYS A 55 -18.47 7.44 24.52
C CYS A 55 -17.69 7.24 23.20
N LYS A 56 -18.42 6.94 22.13
CA LYS A 56 -17.84 6.64 20.81
C LYS A 56 -16.90 7.75 20.33
N ASP A 57 -17.33 9.00 20.37
CA ASP A 57 -16.56 10.14 19.87
C ASP A 57 -15.25 10.36 20.64
N GLU A 58 -15.27 10.13 21.95
CA GLU A 58 -14.09 10.26 22.80
C GLU A 58 -13.09 9.12 22.57
N TYR A 59 -13.59 7.91 22.35
CA TYR A 59 -12.78 6.75 21.99
C TYR A 59 -12.10 6.92 20.63
N GLU A 60 -12.87 7.34 19.61
CA GLU A 60 -12.35 7.64 18.28
C GLU A 60 -11.27 8.73 18.35
N ARG A 61 -11.50 9.79 19.12
CA ARG A 61 -10.52 10.87 19.31
C ARG A 61 -9.23 10.38 19.96
N LEU A 62 -9.30 9.53 20.99
CA LEU A 62 -8.12 8.98 21.66
C LEU A 62 -7.33 8.02 20.76
N ILE A 63 -8.01 7.25 19.89
CA ILE A 63 -7.33 6.45 18.86
C ILE A 63 -6.58 7.38 17.91
N LEU A 64 -7.23 8.41 17.40
CA LEU A 64 -6.62 9.37 16.47
C LEU A 64 -5.44 10.11 17.10
N GLU A 65 -5.55 10.52 18.36
CA GLU A 65 -4.46 11.19 19.10
C GLU A 65 -3.29 10.23 19.40
N LYS A 66 -3.58 8.99 19.81
CA LYS A 66 -2.55 7.97 20.13
C LYS A 66 -1.84 7.44 18.90
N HIS A 67 -2.52 7.41 17.76
CA HIS A 67 -1.97 6.95 16.48
C HIS A 67 -1.60 8.09 15.54
N LYS A 68 -1.59 9.35 16.01
CA LYS A 68 -1.33 10.54 15.20
C LYS A 68 -0.05 10.42 14.37
N ASP A 69 1.04 9.96 14.97
CA ASP A 69 2.32 9.81 14.25
C ASP A 69 2.33 8.68 13.21
N LYS A 70 1.45 7.68 13.37
CA LYS A 70 1.21 6.62 12.39
C LYS A 70 0.19 7.02 11.32
N LEU A 71 -0.79 7.85 11.67
CA LEU A 71 -1.85 8.35 10.79
C LEU A 71 -1.35 9.43 9.83
N TYR A 72 -0.28 10.14 10.17
CA TYR A 72 0.22 11.28 9.40
C TYR A 72 1.67 11.13 8.92
N PHE A 73 2.28 9.94 9.00
CA PHE A 73 3.65 9.72 8.54
C PHE A 73 3.89 10.36 7.15
N ASP A 74 2.98 10.11 6.21
CA ASP A 74 3.02 10.62 4.85
C ASP A 74 3.11 12.16 4.76
N SER A 75 2.37 12.84 5.64
CA SER A 75 2.24 14.30 5.69
C SER A 75 3.27 14.98 6.59
N GLN A 76 4.15 14.22 7.26
CA GLN A 76 5.21 14.83 8.09
C GLN A 76 6.33 15.38 7.22
N ILE A 77 6.96 16.46 7.70
CA ILE A 77 8.19 17.01 7.10
C ILE A 77 9.31 15.99 7.27
N CYS A 78 9.95 15.61 6.18
CA CYS A 78 11.19 14.84 6.22
C CYS A 78 12.32 15.78 6.64
N LYS A 79 12.65 15.78 7.94
CA LYS A 79 13.51 16.80 8.57
C LYS A 79 14.89 16.94 7.93
N GLU A 80 15.44 15.83 7.45
CA GLU A 80 16.79 15.77 6.86
C GLU A 80 16.80 16.07 5.37
N ALA A 81 15.64 16.12 4.71
CA ALA A 81 15.55 16.29 3.28
C ALA A 81 15.47 17.76 2.87
N ILE A 82 16.10 18.07 1.74
CA ILE A 82 16.00 19.37 1.07
C ILE A 82 15.36 19.23 -0.31
N LEU A 83 14.94 20.34 -0.90
CA LEU A 83 14.39 20.34 -2.27
C LEU A 83 15.37 19.79 -3.33
N GLY A 84 16.68 19.82 -3.04
CA GLY A 84 17.71 19.25 -3.91
C GLY A 84 17.72 17.72 -3.98
N ASP A 85 17.13 17.03 -2.99
CA ASP A 85 16.99 15.57 -2.96
C ASP A 85 15.85 15.07 -3.84
N ILE A 86 15.00 15.98 -4.32
CA ILE A 86 13.88 15.68 -5.21
C ILE A 86 14.34 15.67 -6.67
N ASP A 87 13.91 14.65 -7.40
CA ASP A 87 14.08 14.51 -8.83
C ASP A 87 12.94 15.22 -9.58
N LYS A 88 13.31 16.29 -10.30
CA LYS A 88 12.38 17.11 -11.07
C LYS A 88 11.81 16.37 -12.28
N GLU A 89 12.56 15.43 -12.86
CA GLU A 89 12.09 14.67 -14.02
C GLU A 89 11.02 13.65 -13.62
N LYS A 90 11.15 13.04 -12.43
CA LYS A 90 10.09 12.18 -11.85
C LYS A 90 8.78 12.95 -11.64
N ILE A 91 8.85 14.20 -11.19
CA ILE A 91 7.66 15.06 -11.04
C ILE A 91 7.03 15.34 -12.40
N LYS A 92 7.82 15.79 -13.39
CA LYS A 92 7.29 16.08 -14.74
C LYS A 92 6.64 14.85 -15.37
N TRP A 93 7.30 13.70 -15.26
CA TRP A 93 6.77 12.44 -15.73
C TRP A 93 5.42 12.10 -15.06
N PHE A 94 5.34 12.26 -13.73
CA PHE A 94 4.11 12.02 -12.98
C PHE A 94 2.97 12.95 -13.39
N LEU A 95 3.24 14.26 -13.52
CA LEU A 95 2.24 15.23 -13.96
C LEU A 95 1.71 14.92 -15.36
N LYS A 96 2.60 14.53 -16.28
CA LYS A 96 2.21 14.12 -17.64
C LYS A 96 1.28 12.91 -17.61
N LYS A 97 1.63 11.89 -16.81
CA LYS A 97 0.83 10.68 -16.64
C LYS A 97 -0.51 10.97 -15.97
N ALA A 98 -0.51 11.73 -14.88
CA ALA A 98 -1.73 12.10 -14.14
C ALA A 98 -2.69 12.98 -14.95
N LYS A 99 -2.18 13.87 -15.81
CA LYS A 99 -2.99 14.66 -16.74
C LYS A 99 -3.67 13.76 -17.78
N ALA A 100 -2.94 12.78 -18.34
CA ALA A 100 -3.47 11.85 -19.33
C ALA A 100 -4.51 10.87 -18.75
N GLU A 101 -4.26 10.34 -17.56
CA GLU A 101 -5.10 9.27 -16.97
C GLU A 101 -6.25 9.80 -16.09
N ARG A 102 -6.07 10.95 -15.44
CA ARG A 102 -7.01 11.46 -14.43
C ARG A 102 -7.44 12.90 -14.64
N ASN A 103 -7.09 13.50 -15.77
CA ASN A 103 -7.36 14.90 -16.09
C ASN A 103 -6.99 15.88 -14.96
N LEU A 104 -5.81 15.66 -14.35
CA LEU A 104 -5.34 16.49 -13.25
C LEU A 104 -5.14 17.95 -13.70
N ASN A 105 -5.73 18.90 -12.96
CA ASN A 105 -5.63 20.35 -13.20
C ASN A 105 -4.28 20.96 -12.79
N ILE A 106 -3.17 20.27 -13.07
CA ILE A 106 -1.82 20.77 -12.88
C ILE A 106 -1.08 20.58 -14.19
N ASP A 107 -0.66 21.69 -14.81
CA ASP A 107 0.05 21.59 -16.07
C ASP A 107 1.49 21.11 -15.85
N TYR A 108 2.01 20.31 -16.78
CA TYR A 108 3.38 19.78 -16.69
C TYR A 108 4.46 20.87 -16.87
N SER A 109 4.06 22.04 -17.38
CA SER A 109 4.89 23.26 -17.47
C SER A 109 5.07 23.96 -16.12
N THR A 110 4.29 23.59 -15.10
CA THR A 110 4.36 24.15 -13.75
C THR A 110 5.73 23.87 -13.12
N SER A 111 6.29 24.85 -12.39
CA SER A 111 7.55 24.64 -11.67
C SER A 111 7.42 23.48 -10.67
N SER A 112 8.50 22.71 -10.47
CA SER A 112 8.48 21.55 -9.56
C SER A 112 8.06 21.91 -8.14
N VAL A 113 8.43 23.09 -7.64
CA VAL A 113 8.06 23.56 -6.31
C VAL A 113 6.56 23.83 -6.22
N GLU A 114 5.99 24.52 -7.21
CA GLU A 114 4.56 24.81 -7.26
C GLU A 114 3.73 23.53 -7.42
N ALA A 115 4.20 22.58 -8.24
CA ALA A 115 3.57 21.28 -8.39
C ALA A 115 3.52 20.52 -7.06
N LEU A 116 4.63 20.46 -6.33
CA LEU A 116 4.67 19.80 -5.02
C LEU A 116 3.78 20.52 -3.99
N LYS A 117 3.68 21.86 -4.01
CA LYS A 117 2.74 22.60 -3.15
C LYS A 117 1.30 22.22 -3.43
N ARG A 118 0.89 22.20 -4.70
CA ARG A 118 -0.48 21.82 -5.11
C ARG A 118 -0.83 20.37 -4.78
N LEU A 119 0.18 19.50 -4.76
CA LEU A 119 0.03 18.10 -4.33
C LEU A 119 0.09 17.93 -2.80
N ASN A 120 0.19 19.01 -2.03
CA ASN A 120 0.39 19.00 -0.57
C ASN A 120 1.63 18.22 -0.12
N LEU A 121 2.68 18.24 -0.93
CA LEU A 121 3.93 17.53 -0.69
C LEU A 121 5.04 18.42 -0.11
N LEU A 122 4.78 19.73 0.04
CA LEU A 122 5.64 20.65 0.76
C LEU A 122 4.91 21.29 1.94
N ILE A 123 5.58 21.35 3.08
CA ILE A 123 5.15 22.10 4.27
C ILE A 123 6.31 23.01 4.65
N ASP A 124 6.07 24.31 4.81
CA ASP A 124 7.11 25.32 5.06
C ASP A 124 8.28 25.27 4.06
N ASN A 125 7.97 25.01 2.78
CA ASN A 125 8.93 24.76 1.68
C ASN A 125 9.87 23.56 1.90
N LYS A 126 9.62 22.69 2.88
CA LYS A 126 10.36 21.45 3.10
C LYS A 126 9.58 20.24 2.55
N PRO A 127 10.27 19.24 1.99
CA PRO A 127 9.65 18.00 1.52
C PRO A 127 8.95 17.24 2.64
N THR A 128 7.77 16.72 2.35
CA THR A 128 7.13 15.68 3.17
C THR A 128 7.78 14.32 2.95
N ASN A 129 7.50 13.35 3.82
CA ASN A 129 7.95 11.97 3.65
C ASN A 129 7.44 11.39 2.32
N THR A 130 6.17 11.64 1.95
CA THR A 130 5.61 11.21 0.65
C THR A 130 6.34 11.85 -0.53
N ALA A 131 6.75 13.12 -0.44
CA ALA A 131 7.50 13.78 -1.50
C ALA A 131 8.82 13.03 -1.79
N ILE A 132 9.51 12.60 -0.74
CA ILE A 132 10.76 11.85 -0.84
C ILE A 132 10.52 10.43 -1.34
N LEU A 133 9.50 9.73 -0.83
CA LEU A 133 9.17 8.37 -1.27
C LEU A 133 8.73 8.31 -2.74
N MET A 134 8.03 9.33 -3.24
CA MET A 134 7.54 9.38 -4.62
C MET A 134 8.55 9.95 -5.61
N PHE A 135 9.26 11.01 -5.22
CA PHE A 135 10.07 11.82 -6.13
C PHE A 135 11.52 11.98 -5.67
N GLY A 136 11.94 11.34 -4.59
CA GLY A 136 13.34 11.36 -4.16
C GLY A 136 14.27 10.72 -5.19
N LYS A 137 15.48 11.29 -5.32
CA LYS A 137 16.58 10.69 -6.10
C LYS A 137 17.06 9.39 -5.47
N ASN A 138 17.16 9.37 -4.14
CA ASN A 138 17.50 8.19 -3.35
C ASN A 138 16.66 8.18 -2.05
N PRO A 139 15.42 7.66 -2.09
CA PRO A 139 14.53 7.61 -0.92
C PRO A 139 15.10 6.80 0.25
N GLN A 140 15.89 5.77 -0.05
CA GLN A 140 16.47 4.85 0.95
C GLN A 140 17.47 5.55 1.88
N ARG A 141 18.05 6.68 1.46
CA ARG A 141 18.85 7.54 2.35
C ARG A 141 18.06 8.03 3.56
N PHE A 142 16.76 8.27 3.39
CA PHE A 142 15.86 8.77 4.44
C PHE A 142 15.04 7.64 5.07
N PHE A 143 14.69 6.63 4.28
CA PHE A 143 13.88 5.49 4.69
C PHE A 143 14.52 4.19 4.22
N ILE A 144 15.52 3.70 4.95
CA ILE A 144 16.27 2.47 4.61
C ILE A 144 15.31 1.28 4.44
N GLN A 145 14.24 1.23 5.24
CA GLN A 145 13.20 0.21 5.20
C GLN A 145 12.28 0.29 3.96
N SER A 146 12.37 1.36 3.17
CA SER A 146 11.53 1.57 1.98
C SER A 146 12.08 0.78 0.80
N GLU A 147 12.07 -0.53 0.91
CA GLU A 147 12.47 -1.48 -0.14
C GLU A 147 11.45 -2.62 -0.24
N ILE A 148 11.49 -3.36 -1.35
CA ILE A 148 10.74 -4.61 -1.52
C ILE A 148 11.74 -5.74 -1.73
N ARG A 149 11.63 -6.78 -0.92
CA ARG A 149 12.42 -8.01 -1.07
C ARG A 149 11.60 -9.07 -1.77
N CYS A 150 12.04 -9.43 -2.97
CA CYS A 150 11.40 -10.44 -3.80
C CYS A 150 12.22 -11.73 -3.81
N ALA A 151 11.55 -12.88 -3.69
CA ALA A 151 12.18 -14.19 -3.77
C ALA A 151 11.26 -15.23 -4.42
N ARG A 152 11.82 -16.07 -5.29
CA ARG A 152 11.18 -17.24 -5.88
C ARG A 152 11.74 -18.50 -5.24
N PHE A 153 10.87 -19.37 -4.72
CA PHE A 153 11.23 -20.59 -4.01
C PHE A 153 10.73 -21.83 -4.75
N LYS A 154 11.52 -22.91 -4.83
CA LYS A 154 11.00 -24.16 -5.38
C LYS A 154 10.00 -24.81 -4.40
N GLY A 155 8.86 -25.27 -4.90
CA GLY A 155 7.83 -25.92 -4.10
C GLY A 155 6.98 -24.93 -3.29
N MET A 156 6.47 -25.37 -2.15
CA MET A 156 5.46 -24.65 -1.35
C MET A 156 6.01 -23.98 -0.07
N LYS A 157 7.29 -24.19 0.24
CA LYS A 157 7.95 -23.71 1.47
C LYS A 157 9.06 -22.72 1.15
N ALA A 158 9.27 -21.76 2.04
CA ALA A 158 10.33 -20.75 1.93
C ALA A 158 11.68 -21.34 2.34
N VAL A 159 12.24 -22.20 1.48
CA VAL A 159 13.52 -22.88 1.71
C VAL A 159 14.56 -22.49 0.65
N LYS A 160 15.81 -22.32 1.08
CA LYS A 160 16.93 -22.09 0.16
C LYS A 160 17.28 -23.38 -0.60
N PRO A 161 17.89 -23.29 -1.79
CA PRO A 161 18.25 -22.07 -2.51
C PRO A 161 17.05 -21.35 -3.14
N PHE A 162 17.17 -20.03 -3.31
CA PHE A 162 16.20 -19.26 -4.09
C PHE A 162 16.42 -19.56 -5.58
N ILE A 163 15.33 -19.72 -6.34
CA ILE A 163 15.38 -19.80 -7.81
C ILE A 163 15.75 -18.44 -8.39
N ASP A 164 15.18 -17.38 -7.82
CA ASP A 164 15.41 -15.99 -8.19
C ASP A 164 15.24 -15.12 -6.94
N MET A 165 16.00 -14.03 -6.84
CA MET A 165 15.93 -13.10 -5.72
C MET A 165 16.31 -11.70 -6.18
N LYS A 166 15.53 -10.70 -5.76
CA LYS A 166 15.79 -9.30 -6.06
C LYS A 166 15.41 -8.40 -4.90
N VAL A 167 16.29 -7.47 -4.54
CA VAL A 167 15.96 -6.33 -3.68
C VAL A 167 15.65 -5.15 -4.57
N ILE A 168 14.49 -4.53 -4.37
CA ILE A 168 13.97 -3.46 -5.19
C ILE A 168 13.94 -2.17 -4.36
N GLU A 169 14.73 -1.21 -4.79
CA GLU A 169 14.87 0.12 -4.20
C GLU A 169 14.40 1.20 -5.19
N GLY A 170 14.57 2.47 -4.83
CA GLY A 170 14.10 3.63 -5.61
C GLY A 170 12.79 4.19 -5.09
N SER A 171 12.12 5.02 -5.89
CA SER A 171 10.83 5.61 -5.52
C SER A 171 9.71 4.59 -5.57
N VAL A 172 8.62 4.87 -4.86
CA VAL A 172 7.45 3.97 -4.74
C VAL A 172 6.96 3.48 -6.11
N TYR A 173 6.90 4.35 -7.12
CA TYR A 173 6.49 3.96 -8.46
C TYR A 173 7.48 2.98 -9.13
N GLU A 174 8.78 3.22 -8.97
CA GLU A 174 9.82 2.31 -9.49
C GLU A 174 9.74 0.96 -8.79
N GLN A 175 9.46 0.95 -7.48
CA GLN A 175 9.27 -0.28 -6.72
C GLN A 175 8.06 -1.07 -7.20
N ILE A 176 6.91 -0.42 -7.45
CA ILE A 176 5.71 -1.06 -8.00
C ILE A 176 6.00 -1.69 -9.36
N ASP A 177 6.55 -0.92 -10.30
CA ASP A 177 6.79 -1.38 -11.66
C ASP A 177 7.82 -2.51 -11.72
N GLN A 178 8.87 -2.46 -10.89
CA GLN A 178 9.87 -3.51 -10.83
C GLN A 178 9.37 -4.78 -10.12
N ALA A 179 8.54 -4.63 -9.07
CA ALA A 179 7.94 -5.76 -8.37
C ALA A 179 6.94 -6.50 -9.27
N GLU A 180 6.10 -5.76 -10.00
CA GLU A 180 5.19 -6.34 -10.99
C GLU A 180 5.95 -7.12 -12.05
N LYS A 181 7.01 -6.54 -12.64
CA LYS A 181 7.88 -7.23 -13.61
C LYS A 181 8.51 -8.50 -13.02
N PHE A 182 8.98 -8.44 -11.79
CA PHE A 182 9.57 -9.60 -11.11
C PHE A 182 8.54 -10.73 -10.96
N ILE A 183 7.31 -10.42 -10.55
CA ILE A 183 6.24 -11.41 -10.43
C ILE A 183 5.88 -11.98 -11.81
N LEU A 184 5.60 -11.13 -12.79
CA LEU A 184 5.23 -11.57 -14.14
C LEU A 184 6.31 -12.44 -14.80
N PHE A 185 7.59 -12.18 -14.53
CA PHE A 185 8.69 -13.00 -15.02
C PHE A 185 8.76 -14.39 -14.35
N ASN A 186 8.23 -14.52 -13.12
CA ASN A 186 8.36 -15.71 -12.29
C ASN A 186 7.06 -16.54 -12.16
N ILE A 187 5.94 -16.09 -12.74
CA ILE A 187 4.66 -16.83 -12.81
C ILE A 187 4.42 -17.39 -14.21
N LYS A 188 3.47 -18.31 -14.34
CA LYS A 188 3.16 -18.92 -15.63
C LYS A 188 2.33 -17.98 -16.52
N LYS A 189 2.54 -18.10 -17.82
CA LYS A 189 1.68 -17.52 -18.87
C LYS A 189 1.24 -18.65 -19.79
N ALA A 190 -0.04 -19.01 -19.73
CA ALA A 190 -0.63 -19.96 -20.66
C ALA A 190 -0.76 -19.30 -22.04
N ALA A 191 -0.57 -20.07 -23.10
CA ALA A 191 -0.81 -19.59 -24.45
C ALA A 191 -1.38 -20.69 -25.33
N TRP A 192 -2.39 -20.36 -26.14
CA TRP A 192 -3.07 -21.29 -27.03
C TRP A 192 -3.57 -20.57 -28.30
N ILE A 193 -3.95 -21.34 -29.31
CA ILE A 193 -4.60 -20.83 -30.52
C ILE A 193 -6.07 -21.24 -30.43
N GLU A 194 -6.97 -20.26 -30.47
CA GLU A 194 -8.41 -20.51 -30.44
C GLU A 194 -8.90 -20.87 -31.84
N GLN A 195 -9.82 -21.84 -31.93
CA GLN A 195 -10.31 -22.33 -33.20
C GLN A 195 -11.00 -21.19 -33.98
N GLY A 196 -10.53 -20.91 -35.20
CA GLY A 196 -11.02 -19.79 -36.02
C GLY A 196 -10.31 -18.45 -35.81
N LYS A 197 -9.36 -18.37 -34.88
CA LYS A 197 -8.46 -17.20 -34.73
C LYS A 197 -7.06 -17.55 -35.20
N ILE A 198 -6.47 -16.67 -36.00
CA ILE A 198 -5.06 -16.80 -36.42
C ILE A 198 -4.13 -16.33 -35.29
N GLU A 199 -4.62 -15.43 -34.42
CA GLU A 199 -3.82 -14.82 -33.36
C GLU A 199 -3.72 -15.71 -32.11
N ARG A 200 -2.49 -15.88 -31.63
CA ARG A 200 -2.16 -16.55 -30.36
C ARG A 200 -2.80 -15.79 -29.20
N GLN A 201 -3.55 -16.50 -28.39
CA GLN A 201 -4.10 -16.00 -27.13
C GLN A 201 -3.12 -16.30 -26.00
N GLU A 202 -2.99 -15.38 -25.05
CA GLU A 202 -2.13 -15.54 -23.87
C GLU A 202 -2.86 -15.13 -22.60
N LYS A 203 -2.66 -15.87 -21.50
CA LYS A 203 -3.27 -15.59 -20.20
C LYS A 203 -2.29 -15.85 -19.07
N TRP A 204 -2.08 -14.84 -18.24
CA TRP A 204 -1.28 -14.94 -17.02
C TRP A 204 -1.98 -15.80 -15.96
N GLU A 205 -1.18 -16.49 -15.13
CA GLU A 205 -1.65 -17.27 -13.98
C GLU A 205 -2.45 -16.41 -12.99
N TYR A 206 -2.05 -15.16 -12.81
CA TYR A 206 -2.79 -14.14 -12.07
C TYR A 206 -3.00 -12.90 -12.95
N PRO A 207 -4.14 -12.20 -12.85
CA PRO A 207 -4.36 -10.95 -13.58
C PRO A 207 -3.29 -9.90 -13.21
N PRO A 208 -2.61 -9.26 -14.18
CA PRO A 208 -1.62 -8.22 -13.90
C PRO A 208 -2.17 -7.08 -13.04
N ASP A 209 -3.40 -6.63 -13.30
CA ASP A 209 -4.03 -5.56 -12.52
C ASP A 209 -4.21 -5.93 -11.04
N ALA A 210 -4.54 -7.19 -10.75
CA ALA A 210 -4.69 -7.68 -9.38
C ALA A 210 -3.34 -7.77 -8.66
N ILE A 211 -2.28 -8.19 -9.37
CA ILE A 211 -0.91 -8.16 -8.85
C ILE A 211 -0.51 -6.72 -8.51
N ARG A 212 -0.73 -5.79 -9.45
CA ARG A 212 -0.37 -4.38 -9.29
C ARG A 212 -1.07 -3.75 -8.09
N GLU A 213 -2.37 -3.99 -7.95
CA GLU A 213 -3.16 -3.50 -6.81
C GLU A 213 -2.70 -4.11 -5.48
N ALA A 214 -2.38 -5.41 -5.44
CA ALA A 214 -1.86 -6.05 -4.24
C ALA A 214 -0.50 -5.47 -3.81
N ILE A 215 0.39 -5.15 -4.76
CA ILE A 215 1.66 -4.45 -4.48
C ILE A 215 1.39 -3.04 -3.95
N ILE A 216 0.50 -2.28 -4.60
CA ILE A 216 0.13 -0.92 -4.17
C ILE A 216 -0.39 -0.96 -2.74
N ASN A 217 -1.29 -1.88 -2.42
CA ASN A 217 -1.84 -2.02 -1.06
C ASN A 217 -0.76 -2.36 -0.03
N ALA A 218 0.16 -3.25 -0.36
CA ALA A 218 1.26 -3.61 0.53
C ALA A 218 2.20 -2.43 0.83
N ILE A 219 2.46 -1.56 -0.17
CA ILE A 219 3.29 -0.36 0.01
C ILE A 219 2.51 0.75 0.72
N ALA A 220 1.28 1.04 0.31
CA ALA A 220 0.48 2.14 0.85
C ALA A 220 0.10 1.91 2.32
N HIS A 221 -0.13 0.65 2.71
CA HIS A 221 -0.57 0.29 4.06
C HIS A 221 0.55 -0.27 4.95
N ARG A 222 1.82 -0.12 4.55
CA ARG A 222 2.93 -0.51 5.43
C ARG A 222 3.09 0.46 6.61
N ASP A 223 3.47 -0.07 7.75
CA ASP A 223 3.93 0.70 8.90
C ASP A 223 5.34 1.21 8.58
N TYR A 224 5.42 2.45 8.08
CA TYR A 224 6.68 3.11 7.77
C TYR A 224 7.56 3.39 9.00
N ASN A 225 7.04 3.24 10.22
CA ASN A 225 7.84 3.29 11.44
C ASN A 225 8.49 1.95 11.80
N SER A 226 8.11 0.86 11.12
CA SER A 226 8.76 -0.43 11.26
C SER A 226 10.03 -0.50 10.42
N SER A 227 11.08 -1.12 10.95
CA SER A 227 12.31 -1.42 10.20
C SER A 227 12.15 -2.56 9.20
N ALA A 228 11.03 -3.30 9.24
CA ALA A 228 10.75 -4.36 8.29
C ALA A 228 10.36 -3.79 6.91
N ASN A 229 10.59 -4.57 5.87
CA ASN A 229 10.28 -4.22 4.48
C ASN A 229 9.14 -5.08 3.93
N VAL A 230 8.62 -4.69 2.76
CA VAL A 230 7.62 -5.49 2.04
C VAL A 230 8.33 -6.71 1.46
N HIS A 231 7.72 -7.88 1.60
CA HIS A 231 8.22 -9.14 1.06
C HIS A 231 7.27 -9.67 -0.01
N ILE A 232 7.82 -10.09 -1.14
CA ILE A 232 7.11 -10.79 -2.20
C ILE A 232 7.74 -12.18 -2.34
N SER A 233 6.99 -13.21 -2.00
CA SER A 233 7.43 -14.60 -2.07
C SER A 233 6.62 -15.36 -3.10
N ILE A 234 7.29 -15.95 -4.08
CA ILE A 234 6.66 -16.71 -5.16
C ILE A 234 6.96 -18.20 -4.95
N PHE A 235 5.90 -19.00 -4.88
CA PHE A 235 5.92 -20.46 -4.72
C PHE A 235 5.37 -21.12 -5.98
N ASP A 236 5.45 -22.45 -6.04
CA ASP A 236 4.92 -23.21 -7.18
C ASP A 236 3.39 -23.16 -7.28
N ASP A 237 2.70 -22.82 -6.19
CA ASP A 237 1.24 -22.82 -6.03
C ASP A 237 0.62 -21.44 -5.74
N ARG A 238 1.42 -20.44 -5.32
CA ARG A 238 0.92 -19.13 -4.89
C ARG A 238 1.97 -18.02 -4.94
N VAL A 239 1.48 -16.79 -4.94
CA VAL A 239 2.27 -15.58 -4.67
C VAL A 239 1.81 -15.01 -3.33
N GLU A 240 2.74 -14.77 -2.42
CA GLU A 240 2.50 -14.10 -1.14
C GLU A 240 3.11 -12.70 -1.17
N ILE A 241 2.29 -11.69 -0.86
CA ILE A 241 2.73 -10.31 -0.68
C ILE A 241 2.47 -9.97 0.78
N TRP A 242 3.53 -9.66 1.51
CA TRP A 242 3.49 -9.36 2.93
C TRP A 242 4.10 -8.00 3.20
N ASN A 243 3.48 -7.20 4.07
CA ASN A 243 4.02 -5.94 4.53
C ASN A 243 4.00 -5.86 6.06
N PRO A 244 4.91 -5.10 6.69
CA PRO A 244 4.77 -4.77 8.08
C PRO A 244 3.56 -3.86 8.23
N GLY A 245 2.55 -4.31 8.95
CA GLY A 245 1.30 -3.59 9.10
C GLY A 245 0.34 -4.47 9.88
N LYS A 246 -0.54 -3.84 10.65
CA LYS A 246 -1.67 -4.55 11.25
C LYS A 246 -2.91 -4.11 10.50
N LEU A 247 -3.88 -5.00 10.39
CA LEU A 247 -5.24 -4.57 10.03
C LEU A 247 -5.64 -3.47 11.01
N PRO A 248 -6.13 -2.32 10.50
CA PRO A 248 -6.64 -1.27 11.37
C PRO A 248 -7.67 -1.90 12.34
N PRO A 249 -7.54 -1.63 13.65
CA PRO A 249 -8.37 -2.23 14.68
C PRO A 249 -9.75 -1.61 14.77
#